data_AF-A0A1C5EG86-F1
#
_entry.id   AF-A0A1C5EG86-F1
#
_cell.length_a   1.000
_cell.length_b   1.000
_cell.length_c   1.000
_cell.angle_alpha   90.00
_cell.angle_beta   90.00
_cell.angle_gamma   90.00
#
_symmetry.space_group_name_H-M   'P 1'
#
loop_
_entity.id
_entity.type
_entity.pdbx_description
1 polymer ?
#
loop_
_entity_poly.entity_id
_entity_poly.type
_entity_poly.pdbx_seq_one_letter_code
_entity_poly.pdbx_strand_id
1 'polypeptide(L)'
;MVTERPWAGVHGDLLAVNASVYEPGGFVCSLPVPEPESAEYAACAFTVDGRSVRFRVGKTTPTKAGQFVTVWQRSEEGPIRPFDADDGVDLFVISSRDDDGFGQFVFPREVLCERDIVSRDGSGGKRGFRVYPPWVTTSSRQARSTQAWQVDYFVDLGRDGLADLTLARALYHP
;
A
#
# COMPACT_ATOMS: atom_id res chain seq x y z
N MET A 1 8.06 -29.82 -16.66
CA MET A 1 7.21 -28.63 -16.86
C MET A 1 7.76 -27.56 -15.94
N VAL A 2 8.27 -26.46 -16.49
CA VAL A 2 8.75 -25.34 -15.66
C VAL A 2 7.50 -24.68 -15.11
N THR A 3 7.20 -24.91 -13.83
CA THR A 3 6.20 -24.13 -13.10
C THR A 3 6.73 -22.70 -13.05
N GLU A 4 6.30 -21.86 -13.98
CA GLU A 4 6.49 -20.42 -13.86
C GLU A 4 5.93 -20.02 -12.51
N ARG A 5 6.78 -19.51 -11.62
CA ARG A 5 6.32 -18.96 -10.35
C ARG A 5 5.68 -17.63 -10.70
N PRO A 6 4.34 -17.48 -10.63
CA PRO A 6 3.65 -16.30 -11.16
C PRO A 6 4.10 -14.98 -10.50
N TRP A 7 4.81 -15.04 -9.37
CA TRP A 7 5.29 -13.88 -8.63
C TRP A 7 6.83 -13.83 -8.51
N ALA A 8 7.56 -14.48 -9.44
CA ALA A 8 9.02 -14.40 -9.46
C ALA A 8 9.51 -12.95 -9.64
N GLY A 9 10.48 -12.52 -8.83
CA GLY A 9 11.06 -11.18 -8.89
C GLY A 9 10.25 -10.08 -8.19
N VAL A 10 9.11 -10.44 -7.58
CA VAL A 10 8.31 -9.53 -6.74
C VAL A 10 8.98 -9.35 -5.37
N HIS A 11 8.81 -8.17 -4.77
CA HIS A 11 9.39 -7.87 -3.45
C HIS A 11 8.91 -8.85 -2.37
N GLY A 12 9.81 -9.20 -1.45
CA GLY A 12 9.57 -10.22 -0.41
C GLY A 12 8.34 -9.95 0.46
N ASP A 13 8.07 -8.68 0.78
CA ASP A 13 6.87 -8.31 1.54
C ASP A 13 5.57 -8.66 0.81
N LEU A 14 5.49 -8.40 -0.50
CA LEU A 14 4.31 -8.72 -1.28
C LEU A 14 4.14 -10.23 -1.45
N LEU A 15 5.25 -10.98 -1.57
CA LEU A 15 5.22 -12.45 -1.54
C LEU A 15 4.70 -13.00 -0.21
N ALA A 16 5.13 -12.42 0.92
CA ALA A 16 4.67 -12.82 2.24
C ALA A 16 3.16 -12.52 2.41
N VAL A 17 2.69 -11.36 1.96
CA VAL A 17 1.26 -11.03 1.94
C VAL A 17 0.48 -12.00 1.07
N ASN A 18 1.00 -12.38 -0.10
CA ASN A 18 0.32 -13.34 -0.96
C ASN A 18 0.08 -14.67 -0.24
N ALA A 19 1.10 -15.21 0.41
CA ALA A 19 1.03 -16.48 1.13
C ALA A 19 0.16 -16.42 2.41
N SER A 20 0.08 -15.26 3.08
CA SER A 20 -0.64 -15.12 4.36
C SER A 20 -2.05 -14.53 4.23
N VAL A 21 -2.34 -13.80 3.16
CA VAL A 21 -3.59 -13.06 2.97
C VAL A 21 -4.29 -13.44 1.67
N TYR A 22 -3.60 -13.32 0.53
CA TYR A 22 -4.28 -13.46 -0.77
C TYR A 22 -4.67 -14.91 -1.07
N GLU A 23 -3.71 -15.84 -1.00
CA GLU A 23 -3.97 -17.26 -1.25
C GLU A 23 -4.93 -17.86 -0.20
N PRO A 24 -4.72 -17.66 1.13
CA PRO A 24 -5.64 -18.21 2.14
C PRO A 24 -7.01 -17.54 2.11
N GLY A 25 -7.07 -16.25 1.77
CA GLY A 25 -8.32 -15.51 1.62
C GLY A 25 -9.09 -15.84 0.34
N GLY A 26 -8.48 -16.57 -0.61
CA GLY A 26 -9.07 -16.93 -1.90
C GLY A 26 -9.20 -15.73 -2.86
N PHE A 27 -8.32 -14.74 -2.74
CA PHE A 27 -8.29 -13.60 -3.64
C PHE A 27 -7.74 -14.00 -5.00
N VAL A 28 -8.33 -13.46 -6.07
CA VAL A 28 -7.87 -13.64 -7.45
C VAL A 28 -6.98 -12.46 -7.81
N CYS A 29 -5.67 -12.70 -7.85
CA CYS A 29 -4.70 -11.66 -8.18
C CYS A 29 -4.14 -11.81 -9.59
N SER A 30 -4.02 -10.72 -10.35
CA SER A 30 -3.19 -10.72 -11.56
C SER A 30 -1.70 -10.72 -11.22
N LEU A 31 -0.85 -11.01 -12.21
CA LEU A 31 0.61 -10.92 -12.04
C LEU A 31 1.01 -9.46 -11.72
N PRO A 32 1.82 -9.22 -10.67
CA PRO A 32 2.37 -7.89 -10.39
C PRO A 32 3.32 -7.40 -11.49
N VAL A 33 3.05 -6.20 -12.00
CA VAL A 33 3.87 -5.50 -13.00
C VAL A 33 4.68 -4.41 -12.30
N PRO A 34 6.02 -4.52 -12.21
CA PRO A 34 6.85 -3.49 -11.59
C PRO A 34 6.74 -2.13 -12.29
N GLU A 35 6.79 -1.06 -11.51
CA GLU A 35 6.83 0.33 -11.98
C GLU A 35 8.26 0.89 -11.79
N PRO A 36 9.08 1.01 -12.86
CA PRO A 36 10.49 1.38 -12.75
C PRO A 36 10.74 2.70 -12.03
N GLU A 37 9.83 3.67 -12.19
CA GLU A 37 9.99 5.03 -11.67
C GLU A 37 9.94 5.13 -10.14
N SER A 38 9.29 4.17 -9.48
CA SER A 38 9.21 4.08 -8.02
C SER A 38 9.71 2.73 -7.51
N ALA A 39 10.60 2.08 -8.27
CA ALA A 39 11.19 0.78 -7.92
C ALA A 39 11.90 0.79 -6.55
N GLU A 40 12.39 1.96 -6.12
CA GLU A 40 12.98 2.14 -4.78
C GLU A 40 11.99 1.78 -3.66
N TYR A 41 10.68 1.94 -3.89
CA TYR A 41 9.58 1.60 -2.96
C TYR A 41 8.85 0.33 -3.40
N ALA A 42 9.53 -0.55 -4.14
CA ALA A 42 8.97 -1.80 -4.66
C ALA A 42 7.65 -1.61 -5.44
N ALA A 43 7.53 -0.48 -6.14
CA ALA A 43 6.32 -0.12 -6.84
C ALA A 43 5.92 -1.17 -7.87
N CYS A 44 4.68 -1.64 -7.79
CA CYS A 44 4.06 -2.45 -8.83
C CYS A 44 2.55 -2.21 -8.92
N ALA A 45 1.99 -2.55 -10.07
CA ALA A 45 0.57 -2.53 -10.35
C ALA A 45 0.05 -3.95 -10.59
N PHE A 46 -1.14 -4.24 -10.09
CA PHE A 46 -1.87 -5.49 -10.35
C PHE A 46 -3.35 -5.30 -10.03
N THR A 47 -4.12 -6.38 -10.11
CA THR A 47 -5.51 -6.42 -9.68
C THR A 47 -5.69 -7.44 -8.56
N VAL A 48 -6.61 -7.15 -7.64
CA VAL A 48 -7.12 -8.08 -6.63
C VAL A 48 -8.62 -8.15 -6.79
N ASP A 49 -9.15 -9.32 -7.14
CA ASP A 49 -10.57 -9.52 -7.49
C ASP A 49 -11.09 -8.49 -8.50
N GLY A 50 -10.26 -8.16 -9.50
CA GLY A 50 -10.59 -7.19 -10.55
C GLY A 50 -10.42 -5.71 -10.14
N ARG A 51 -10.11 -5.39 -8.89
CA ARG A 51 -9.83 -4.01 -8.44
C ARG A 51 -8.38 -3.64 -8.72
N SER A 52 -8.16 -2.48 -9.32
CA SER A 52 -6.86 -1.92 -9.67
C SER A 52 -6.08 -1.50 -8.42
N VAL A 53 -4.89 -2.07 -8.23
CA VAL A 53 -4.00 -1.85 -7.08
C VAL A 53 -2.72 -1.15 -7.52
N ARG A 54 -2.32 -0.11 -6.78
CA ARG A 54 -0.95 0.41 -6.75
C ARG A 54 -0.29 0.01 -5.45
N PHE A 55 0.70 -0.87 -5.53
CA PHE A 55 1.41 -1.39 -4.38
C PHE A 55 2.73 -0.66 -4.13
N ARG A 56 3.07 -0.43 -2.87
CA ARG A 56 4.36 0.13 -2.44
C ARG A 56 4.82 -0.52 -1.13
N VAL A 57 6.11 -0.37 -0.82
CA VAL A 57 6.70 -0.70 0.49
C VAL A 57 7.08 0.59 1.21
N GLY A 58 6.62 0.75 2.44
CA GLY A 58 7.00 1.84 3.32
C GLY A 58 8.46 1.71 3.78
N LYS A 59 9.15 2.85 3.92
CA LYS A 59 10.53 2.88 4.41
C LYS A 59 10.65 3.59 5.75
N THR A 60 11.24 2.92 6.73
CA THR A 60 11.67 3.55 7.98
C THR A 60 12.74 4.59 7.69
N THR A 61 12.63 5.75 8.33
CA THR A 61 13.62 6.82 8.24
C THR A 61 14.23 7.08 9.62
N PRO A 62 15.53 7.36 9.75
CA PRO A 62 16.20 7.39 11.06
C PRO A 62 15.61 8.37 12.09
N THR A 63 15.05 9.49 11.63
CA THR A 63 14.71 10.64 12.49
C THR A 63 13.22 10.87 12.69
N LYS A 64 12.36 10.11 12.01
CA LYS A 64 10.91 10.34 12.02
C LYS A 64 10.17 9.02 12.19
N ALA A 65 9.24 8.99 13.15
CA ALA A 65 8.33 7.89 13.37
C ALA A 65 7.50 7.57 12.12
N GLY A 66 7.07 6.31 12.03
CA GLY A 66 6.37 5.76 10.88
C GLY A 66 7.26 5.61 9.66
N GLN A 67 6.67 5.16 8.57
CA GLN A 67 7.37 4.84 7.34
C GLN A 67 6.97 5.83 6.25
N PHE A 68 7.95 6.27 5.46
CA PHE A 68 7.70 7.13 4.30
C PHE A 68 7.45 6.28 3.06
N VAL A 69 6.51 6.70 2.22
CA VAL A 69 6.19 6.07 0.95
C VAL A 69 5.92 7.10 -0.13
N THR A 70 6.30 6.81 -1.38
CA THR A 70 5.96 7.63 -2.54
C THR A 70 4.61 7.23 -3.14
N VAL A 71 3.84 8.22 -3.58
CA VAL A 71 2.53 8.05 -4.23
C VAL A 71 2.41 9.09 -5.35
N TRP A 72 3.19 8.88 -6.41
CA TRP A 72 3.19 9.74 -7.58
C TRP A 72 3.33 8.90 -8.85
N GLN A 73 2.98 9.50 -9.98
CA GLN A 73 3.30 9.00 -11.31
C GLN A 73 3.78 10.14 -12.21
N ARG A 74 4.46 9.81 -13.31
CA ARG A 74 4.85 10.81 -14.31
C ARG A 74 3.67 11.13 -15.23
N SER A 75 3.40 12.42 -15.43
CA SER A 75 2.47 12.87 -16.46
C SER A 75 3.03 12.56 -17.85
N GLU A 76 2.16 12.42 -18.85
CA GLU A 76 2.58 12.29 -20.26
C GLU A 76 3.51 13.43 -20.69
N GLU A 77 3.31 14.63 -20.13
CA GLU A 77 4.08 15.85 -20.40
C GLU A 77 5.39 15.97 -19.62
N GLY A 78 5.77 14.96 -18.82
CA GLY A 78 7.11 14.83 -18.24
C GLY A 78 7.31 15.11 -16.74
N PRO A 79 6.58 16.01 -16.04
CA PRO A 79 6.76 16.18 -14.60
C PRO A 79 6.07 15.06 -13.80
N ILE A 80 6.55 14.80 -12.58
CA ILE A 80 5.86 13.93 -11.63
C ILE A 80 4.66 14.67 -11.02
N ARG A 81 3.54 13.98 -10.87
CA ARG A 81 2.33 14.49 -10.23
C ARG A 81 1.79 13.49 -9.20
N PRO A 82 0.97 13.94 -8.23
CA PRO A 82 0.14 13.03 -7.46
C PRO A 82 -0.69 12.12 -8.37
N PHE A 83 -1.05 10.96 -7.85
CA PHE A 83 -2.19 10.25 -8.42
C PHE A 83 -3.44 11.11 -8.27
N ASP A 84 -4.33 10.99 -9.25
CA ASP A 84 -5.62 11.64 -9.35
C ASP A 84 -6.74 10.60 -9.28
N ALA A 85 -7.92 11.03 -8.85
CA ALA A 85 -9.09 10.17 -8.77
C ALA A 85 -9.42 9.50 -10.13
N ASP A 86 -9.13 10.16 -11.24
CA ASP A 86 -9.45 9.65 -12.59
C ASP A 86 -8.39 8.71 -13.18
N ASP A 87 -7.32 8.39 -12.43
CA ASP A 87 -6.24 7.50 -12.89
C ASP A 87 -6.59 6.01 -12.91
N GLY A 88 -7.82 5.64 -12.59
CA GLY A 88 -8.29 4.25 -12.61
C GLY A 88 -7.61 3.34 -11.57
N VAL A 89 -7.24 3.89 -10.42
CA VAL A 89 -6.70 3.14 -9.27
C VAL A 89 -7.78 3.02 -8.21
N ASP A 90 -8.16 1.80 -7.84
CA ASP A 90 -9.16 1.56 -6.80
C ASP A 90 -8.53 1.56 -5.41
N LEU A 91 -7.36 0.94 -5.28
CA LEU A 91 -6.70 0.68 -4.01
C LEU A 91 -5.21 1.07 -4.06
N PHE A 92 -4.76 1.71 -2.98
CA PHE A 92 -3.34 1.94 -2.69
C PHE A 92 -2.93 1.03 -1.55
N VAL A 93 -2.06 0.07 -1.85
CA VAL A 93 -1.69 -1.00 -0.93
C VAL A 93 -0.24 -0.80 -0.49
N ILE A 94 -0.02 -0.55 0.80
CA ILE A 94 1.31 -0.21 1.34
C ILE A 94 1.74 -1.27 2.36
N SER A 95 2.72 -2.10 2.00
CA SER A 95 3.36 -2.98 2.99
C SER A 95 4.19 -2.16 3.97
N SER A 96 4.06 -2.49 5.26
CA SER A 96 4.77 -1.85 6.35
C SER A 96 5.45 -2.91 7.20
N ARG A 97 6.78 -2.85 7.30
CA ARG A 97 7.60 -3.81 8.04
C ARG A 97 8.74 -3.12 8.79
N ASP A 98 8.92 -3.46 10.05
CA ASP A 98 10.10 -3.14 10.85
C ASP A 98 10.38 -4.26 11.87
N ASP A 99 11.24 -4.00 12.85
CA ASP A 99 11.59 -4.99 13.87
C ASP A 99 10.40 -5.35 14.78
N ASP A 100 9.42 -4.46 14.91
CA ASP A 100 8.28 -4.60 15.82
C ASP A 100 7.09 -5.29 15.17
N GLY A 101 6.92 -5.16 13.85
CA GLY A 101 5.78 -5.77 13.17
C GLY A 101 5.87 -5.84 11.65
N PHE A 102 4.91 -6.58 11.08
CA PHE A 102 4.69 -6.66 9.65
C PHE A 102 3.19 -6.67 9.35
N GLY A 103 2.78 -5.86 8.38
CA GLY A 103 1.41 -5.81 7.92
C GLY A 103 1.25 -4.97 6.66
N GLN A 104 0.01 -4.66 6.32
CA GLN A 104 -0.32 -3.96 5.09
C GLN A 104 -1.47 -2.98 5.28
N PHE A 105 -1.27 -1.75 4.81
CA PHE A 105 -2.35 -0.80 4.64
C PHE A 105 -3.05 -1.02 3.30
N VAL A 106 -4.37 -0.95 3.30
CA VAL A 106 -5.21 -1.10 2.12
C VAL A 106 -6.14 0.11 2.04
N PHE A 107 -5.68 1.17 1.38
CA PHE A 107 -6.41 2.42 1.32
C PHE A 107 -7.28 2.49 0.07
N PRO A 108 -8.61 2.63 0.19
CA PRO A 108 -9.46 3.01 -0.92
C PRO A 108 -9.04 4.38 -1.47
N ARG A 109 -9.13 4.54 -2.80
CA ARG A 109 -8.87 5.82 -3.48
C ARG A 109 -9.61 6.99 -2.81
N GLU A 110 -10.90 6.80 -2.50
CA GLU A 110 -11.74 7.83 -1.91
C GLU A 110 -11.19 8.34 -0.57
N VAL A 111 -10.71 7.43 0.28
CA VAL A 111 -10.11 7.77 1.57
C VAL A 111 -8.84 8.61 1.34
N LEU A 112 -8.00 8.26 0.36
CA LEU A 112 -6.82 9.07 0.06
C LEU A 112 -7.16 10.43 -0.56
N CYS A 113 -8.28 10.55 -1.27
CA CYS A 113 -8.77 11.84 -1.75
C CYS A 113 -9.23 12.72 -0.57
N GLU A 114 -10.00 12.17 0.37
CA GLU A 114 -10.44 12.88 1.59
C GLU A 114 -9.28 13.36 2.45
N ARG A 115 -8.14 12.67 2.40
CA ARG A 115 -6.91 13.03 3.12
C ARG A 115 -5.95 13.92 2.30
N ASP A 116 -6.39 14.40 1.15
CA ASP A 116 -5.61 15.24 0.23
C ASP A 116 -4.25 14.59 -0.09
N ILE A 117 -4.28 13.28 -0.39
CA ILE A 117 -3.12 12.49 -0.84
C ILE A 117 -3.25 12.18 -2.32
N VAL A 118 -4.44 11.76 -2.76
CA VAL A 118 -4.82 11.64 -4.17
C VAL A 118 -5.55 12.93 -4.56
N SER A 119 -5.22 13.49 -5.73
CA SER A 119 -5.86 14.70 -6.25
C SER A 119 -7.26 14.43 -6.81
N ARG A 120 -8.06 15.47 -6.98
CA ARG A 120 -9.29 15.44 -7.77
C ARG A 120 -9.24 16.52 -8.82
N ASP A 121 -9.54 16.18 -10.07
CA ASP A 121 -9.52 17.10 -11.21
C ASP A 121 -8.16 17.85 -11.31
N GLY A 122 -7.06 17.16 -10.99
CA GLY A 122 -5.70 17.71 -10.97
C GLY A 122 -5.41 18.68 -9.82
N SER A 123 -6.34 18.86 -8.87
CA SER A 123 -6.19 19.74 -7.73
C SER A 123 -5.82 19.00 -6.45
N GLY A 124 -4.85 19.56 -5.72
CA GLY A 124 -4.38 19.00 -4.45
C GLY A 124 -3.47 17.78 -4.61
N GLY A 125 -3.51 16.91 -3.62
CA GLY A 125 -2.75 15.66 -3.60
C GLY A 125 -1.29 15.82 -3.16
N LYS A 126 -0.67 14.67 -2.89
CA LYS A 126 0.71 14.56 -2.40
C LYS A 126 1.47 13.58 -3.27
N ARG A 127 2.79 13.78 -3.35
CA ARG A 127 3.71 12.85 -4.01
C ARG A 127 4.26 11.80 -3.05
N GLY A 128 3.98 11.91 -1.77
CA GLY A 128 4.44 10.98 -0.75
C GLY A 128 3.87 11.34 0.60
N PHE A 129 3.75 10.36 1.46
CA PHE A 129 3.20 10.53 2.80
C PHE A 129 3.80 9.52 3.77
N ARG A 130 3.44 9.64 5.04
CA ARG A 130 3.83 8.68 6.08
C ARG A 130 2.68 7.78 6.44
N VAL A 131 2.98 6.50 6.58
CA VAL A 131 2.11 5.50 7.19
C VAL A 131 2.62 5.18 8.59
N TYR A 132 1.70 4.99 9.53
CA TYR A 132 1.98 4.73 10.93
C TYR A 132 1.29 3.42 11.34
N PRO A 133 1.97 2.26 11.22
CA PRO A 133 1.38 0.98 11.64
C PRO A 133 1.04 1.03 13.14
N PRO A 134 0.09 0.18 13.61
CA PRO A 134 -0.43 0.27 14.99
C PRO A 134 0.64 0.18 16.08
N TRP A 135 1.74 -0.53 15.82
CA TRP A 135 2.86 -0.67 16.75
C TRP A 135 3.76 0.57 16.85
N VAL A 136 3.67 1.52 15.91
CA VAL A 136 4.48 2.75 15.95
C VAL A 136 3.91 3.74 16.95
N THR A 137 4.73 4.16 17.91
CA THR A 137 4.38 5.23 18.84
C THR A 137 4.53 6.61 18.18
N THR A 138 3.47 7.40 18.14
CA THR A 138 3.45 8.73 17.49
C THR A 138 3.52 9.88 18.50
N SER A 139 4.61 10.66 18.46
CA SER A 139 4.87 11.75 19.42
C SER A 139 4.26 13.10 19.03
N SER A 140 4.07 13.37 17.74
CA SER A 140 3.50 14.64 17.26
C SER A 140 1.97 14.56 17.09
N ARG A 141 1.28 15.70 17.24
CA ARG A 141 -0.18 15.78 17.03
C ARG A 141 -0.57 15.36 15.62
N GLN A 142 0.20 15.76 14.61
CA GLN A 142 -0.05 15.39 13.22
C GLN A 142 0.09 13.88 13.02
N ALA A 143 1.15 13.26 13.56
CA ALA A 143 1.36 11.82 13.44
C ALA A 143 0.25 11.02 14.12
N ARG A 144 -0.19 11.42 15.32
CA ARG A 144 -1.34 10.80 16.01
C ARG A 144 -2.63 10.90 15.20
N SER A 145 -2.92 12.07 14.66
CA SER A 145 -4.12 12.29 13.84
C SER A 145 -4.08 11.44 12.56
N THR A 146 -2.92 11.34 11.92
CA THR A 146 -2.74 10.50 10.73
C THR A 146 -2.87 9.02 11.06
N GLN A 147 -2.24 8.55 12.14
CA GLN A 147 -2.33 7.16 12.57
C GLN A 147 -3.79 6.77 12.89
N ALA A 148 -4.54 7.66 13.57
CA ALA A 148 -5.88 7.38 14.03
C ALA A 148 -6.85 6.95 12.92
N TRP A 149 -6.70 7.45 11.70
CA TRP A 149 -7.50 6.98 10.57
C TRP A 149 -6.82 5.86 9.78
N GLN A 150 -5.49 5.79 9.77
CA GLN A 150 -4.77 4.77 9.00
C GLN A 150 -4.97 3.37 9.55
N VAL A 151 -5.08 3.23 10.87
CA VAL A 151 -5.25 1.93 11.53
C VAL A 151 -6.56 1.24 11.16
N ASP A 152 -7.58 2.00 10.74
CA ASP A 152 -8.86 1.46 10.26
C ASP A 152 -8.71 0.69 8.93
N TYR A 153 -7.57 0.88 8.23
CA TYR A 153 -7.27 0.29 6.93
C TYR A 153 -6.06 -0.65 6.98
N PHE A 154 -5.76 -1.22 8.14
CA PHE A 154 -4.55 -2.00 8.36
C PHE A 154 -4.86 -3.48 8.63
N VAL A 155 -4.22 -4.36 7.85
CA VAL A 155 -4.16 -5.80 8.12
C VAL A 155 -2.83 -6.12 8.79
N ASP A 156 -2.88 -6.60 10.02
CA ASP A 156 -1.71 -7.12 10.72
C ASP A 156 -1.41 -8.54 10.23
N LEU A 157 -0.15 -8.80 9.86
CA LEU A 157 0.33 -10.12 9.48
C LEU A 157 1.11 -10.79 10.62
N GLY A 158 1.42 -10.02 11.68
CA GLY A 158 1.95 -10.48 12.96
C GLY A 158 3.28 -11.22 12.89
N ARG A 159 3.79 -11.57 14.07
CA ARG A 159 4.89 -12.55 14.20
C ARG A 159 4.40 -14.00 14.15
N ASP A 160 3.13 -14.22 14.47
CA ASP A 160 2.48 -15.53 14.53
C ASP A 160 1.90 -15.98 13.18
N GLY A 161 1.95 -15.11 12.15
CA GLY A 161 1.67 -15.45 10.75
C GLY A 161 0.20 -15.64 10.37
N LEU A 162 -0.74 -15.35 11.28
CA LEU A 162 -2.18 -15.46 11.02
C LEU A 162 -2.78 -14.08 10.83
N ALA A 163 -3.02 -13.70 9.57
CA ALA A 163 -3.75 -12.51 9.23
C ALA A 163 -5.26 -12.70 9.48
N ASP A 164 -5.95 -11.65 9.91
CA ASP A 164 -7.42 -11.64 9.93
C ASP A 164 -7.96 -11.54 8.50
N LEU A 165 -8.31 -12.70 7.93
CA LEU A 165 -8.83 -12.80 6.57
C LEU A 165 -10.22 -12.15 6.40
N THR A 166 -11.00 -12.03 7.48
CA THR A 166 -12.31 -11.36 7.43
C THR A 166 -12.11 -9.86 7.28
N LEU A 167 -11.21 -9.28 8.09
CA LEU A 167 -10.80 -7.89 7.94
C LEU A 167 -10.18 -7.62 6.58
N ALA A 168 -9.25 -8.48 6.13
CA ALA A 168 -8.66 -8.35 4.81
C ALA A 168 -9.73 -8.33 3.70
N ARG A 169 -10.69 -9.27 3.73
CA ARG A 169 -11.80 -9.28 2.77
C ARG A 169 -12.59 -7.98 2.78
N ALA A 170 -12.92 -7.44 3.95
CA ALA A 170 -13.61 -6.16 4.05
C ALA A 170 -12.78 -5.00 3.46
N LEU A 171 -11.48 -4.95 3.72
CA LEU A 171 -10.61 -3.86 3.27
C LEU A 171 -10.30 -3.89 1.77
N TYR A 172 -10.20 -5.08 1.16
CA TYR A 172 -10.01 -5.22 -0.28
C TYR A 172 -11.31 -5.06 -1.06
N HIS A 173 -12.47 -5.11 -0.40
CA HIS A 173 -13.79 -4.90 -1.00
C HIS A 173 -14.55 -3.74 -0.31
N PRO A 174 -13.98 -2.52 -0.31
CA PRO A 174 -14.65 -1.34 0.22
C PRO A 174 -15.88 -0.95 -0.61
#